data_AF-A0A812SMS2-F1
#
_entry.id   AF-A0A812SMS2-F1
#
_cell.length_a   1.000
_cell.length_b   1.000
_cell.length_c   1.000
_cell.angle_alpha   90.00
_cell.angle_beta   90.00
_cell.angle_gamma   90.00
#
_symmetry.space_group_name_H-M   'P 1'
#
loop_
_entity.id
_entity.type
_entity.pdbx_description
1 polymer ?
#
loop_
_entity_poly.entity_id
_entity_poly.type
_entity_poly.pdbx_seq_one_letter_code
_entity_poly.pdbx_strand_id
1 'polypeptide(L)'
;MRTSVMTSVSSWMGQDFDHTDGADVPATPRNGGNGGMVERIRSSVRHFGSLVINPGGSADYLSTGGNLILMRSSMSTTSFSGGDADNQGSRCCAAKSYHVPQSTLRRGFLKLEARYSSDAPGELPPGVILGAVRRFDAEFRVGRNEVDRLNLVDSLEHSERDIGKVKWNSRDLLQAFFVKMNFCERLYFTVDVGGTSSLVSRAVSAIMVAAIVISIAIWMAGTMPWFSMVPCSGCEPEPLPWMQGVDETCVIIFTVEFLTRMLTAPFARMKLLNRRFLLDTVFTVTAKTEDASELSEQELGRFKCASNWWSFWKQPAAVVDLFTVLPYWIEVWFATSSDSNFIWLRLFRLLRVSRIFKLVQILNSDLGQLSDAQHLLANVFVQAFPAFILTTALLVFALIVFSALMFTVERGDWYPESLVLRQPV
;
A
#
# COMPACT_ATOMS: atom_id res chain seq x y z
N MET A 1 54.64 -14.12 -23.56
CA MET A 1 53.57 -13.10 -23.64
C MET A 1 52.86 -13.08 -22.30
N ARG A 2 53.22 -12.10 -21.46
CA ARG A 2 52.71 -11.84 -20.11
C ARG A 2 52.18 -10.42 -20.15
N THR A 3 50.93 -10.21 -19.78
CA THR A 3 50.45 -8.89 -19.32
C THR A 3 49.58 -9.12 -18.10
N SER A 4 50.18 -8.80 -16.96
CA SER A 4 49.59 -8.67 -15.64
C SER A 4 48.90 -7.32 -15.57
N VAL A 5 47.64 -7.28 -15.14
CA VAL A 5 46.94 -6.04 -14.75
C VAL A 5 46.72 -6.13 -13.24
N MET A 6 47.41 -5.27 -12.50
CA MET A 6 47.24 -5.07 -11.07
C MET A 6 47.37 -3.57 -10.79
N THR A 7 46.74 -3.11 -9.70
CA THR A 7 46.64 -1.76 -9.11
C THR A 7 45.38 -0.98 -9.52
N SER A 8 44.69 -0.26 -8.63
CA SER A 8 44.55 -0.29 -7.17
C SER A 8 43.33 0.58 -6.88
N VAL A 9 42.34 0.07 -6.16
CA VAL A 9 41.14 0.82 -5.72
C VAL A 9 41.30 1.10 -4.23
N SER A 10 41.69 2.33 -3.89
CA SER A 10 41.57 2.86 -2.53
C SER A 10 41.70 4.38 -2.56
N SER A 11 40.56 5.08 -2.54
CA SER A 11 40.46 6.51 -2.30
C SER A 11 38.98 6.82 -2.07
N TRP A 12 38.69 7.80 -1.21
CA TRP A 12 37.38 8.30 -0.77
C TRP A 12 36.85 7.75 0.56
N MET A 13 37.60 8.07 1.62
CA MET A 13 37.03 8.35 2.93
C MET A 13 37.87 9.49 3.55
N GLY A 14 37.22 10.59 3.93
CA GLY A 14 37.81 11.66 4.71
C GLY A 14 37.85 13.02 4.01
N GLN A 15 36.97 13.93 4.42
CA GLN A 15 37.32 15.35 4.50
C GLN A 15 36.41 16.05 5.52
N ASP A 16 36.96 16.22 6.72
CA ASP A 16 36.64 17.30 7.64
C ASP A 16 37.03 18.64 6.98
N PHE A 17 36.22 19.68 7.18
CA PHE A 17 36.70 21.06 7.13
C PHE A 17 35.83 21.95 8.03
N ASP A 18 36.41 22.29 9.18
CA ASP A 18 36.12 23.50 9.94
C ASP A 18 36.95 24.64 9.31
N HIS A 19 36.31 25.75 8.94
CA HIS A 19 36.95 27.07 9.07
C HIS A 19 35.93 28.21 8.97
N THR A 20 35.94 29.01 10.02
CA THR A 20 35.34 30.33 10.19
C THR A 20 36.02 31.39 9.32
N ASP A 21 35.22 32.31 8.78
CA ASP A 21 35.41 33.75 8.57
C ASP A 21 34.22 34.18 7.66
N GLY A 22 33.41 35.20 7.90
CA GLY A 22 33.68 36.56 8.31
C GLY A 22 32.92 37.47 7.32
N ALA A 23 32.30 38.53 7.84
CA ALA A 23 31.83 39.73 7.14
C ALA A 23 30.39 39.80 6.55
N ASP A 24 29.74 40.88 6.98
CA ASP A 24 28.83 41.79 6.26
C ASP A 24 27.30 41.57 6.27
N VAL A 25 26.69 42.20 7.28
CA VAL A 25 25.27 42.56 7.39
C VAL A 25 25.11 44.07 7.10
N PRO A 26 24.19 44.50 6.22
CA PRO A 26 23.80 45.91 6.15
C PRO A 26 22.52 46.22 6.97
N ALA A 27 22.74 47.09 7.95
CA ALA A 27 21.90 48.20 8.43
C ALA A 27 20.36 48.12 8.41
N THR A 28 19.78 48.15 9.62
CA THR A 28 18.45 48.70 9.92
C THR A 28 18.58 50.09 10.57
N PRO A 29 17.65 51.03 10.33
CA PRO A 29 17.69 52.36 10.94
C PRO A 29 16.99 52.46 12.29
N ARG A 30 17.58 53.32 13.13
CA ARG A 30 17.22 53.75 14.49
C ARG A 30 15.86 54.47 14.59
N ASN A 31 15.15 54.17 15.68
CA ASN A 31 14.30 55.04 16.50
C ASN A 31 14.31 54.39 17.89
N GLY A 32 14.52 55.00 19.07
CA GLY A 32 14.43 56.38 19.51
C GLY A 32 13.60 56.38 20.80
N GLY A 33 14.21 56.62 21.97
CA GLY A 33 13.50 57.15 23.16
C GLY A 33 13.43 56.30 24.43
N ASN A 34 14.19 56.75 25.44
CA ASN A 34 13.89 56.89 26.87
C ASN A 34 13.59 55.68 27.79
N GLY A 35 14.48 55.49 28.78
CA GLY A 35 14.13 55.78 30.19
C GLY A 35 14.19 54.65 31.23
N GLY A 36 15.07 54.79 32.23
CA GLY A 36 15.01 54.18 33.60
C GLY A 36 15.59 52.76 33.72
N MET A 37 16.78 52.50 34.28
CA MET A 37 17.27 52.65 35.68
C MET A 37 16.67 51.62 36.68
N VAL A 38 17.56 51.09 37.54
CA VAL A 38 17.40 50.15 38.68
C VAL A 38 17.63 48.67 38.32
N GLU A 39 18.86 48.11 38.36
CA GLU A 39 19.70 47.77 39.53
C GLU A 39 19.27 46.46 40.24
N ARG A 40 20.00 45.36 40.01
CA ARG A 40 20.61 44.53 41.08
C ARG A 40 21.53 43.43 40.55
N ILE A 41 22.78 43.54 41.00
CA ILE A 41 23.86 42.56 40.92
C ILE A 41 23.85 41.69 42.19
N ARG A 42 24.00 40.37 42.04
CA ARG A 42 24.92 39.48 42.79
C ARG A 42 24.70 38.04 42.30
N SER A 43 25.67 37.42 41.63
CA SER A 43 26.75 36.59 42.21
C SER A 43 26.17 35.41 43.02
N SER A 44 26.60 34.16 42.91
CA SER A 44 27.88 33.62 42.46
C SER A 44 27.80 32.07 42.57
N VAL A 45 28.63 31.40 41.77
CA VAL A 45 29.37 30.17 42.13
C VAL A 45 28.63 28.82 42.12
N ARG A 46 28.94 28.06 41.05
CA ARG A 46 29.38 26.64 40.96
C ARG A 46 29.01 25.70 42.11
N HIS A 47 28.54 24.50 41.78
CA HIS A 47 29.28 23.26 42.03
C HIS A 47 28.83 22.11 41.12
N PHE A 48 29.84 21.36 40.67
CA PHE A 48 29.81 20.12 39.88
C PHE A 48 29.54 18.91 40.80
N GLY A 49 29.01 17.83 40.24
CA GLY A 49 28.87 16.51 40.87
C GLY A 49 27.45 16.24 41.36
N SER A 50 26.88 15.04 41.29
CA SER A 50 27.44 13.72 41.06
C SER A 50 26.29 12.80 40.62
N LEU A 51 26.62 11.87 39.72
CA LEU A 51 25.78 10.76 39.30
C LEU A 51 25.59 9.82 40.50
N VAL A 52 24.36 9.59 40.95
CA VAL A 52 24.02 8.55 41.93
C VAL A 52 22.94 7.66 41.32
N ILE A 53 23.35 6.46 40.97
CA ILE A 53 22.49 5.31 40.72
C ILE A 53 22.04 4.80 42.08
N ASN A 54 20.74 4.69 42.31
CA ASN A 54 20.20 4.01 43.48
C ASN A 54 19.18 2.95 43.01
N PRO A 55 19.37 1.66 43.36
CA PRO A 55 18.41 0.60 43.09
C PRO A 55 17.46 0.42 44.29
N GLY A 56 16.26 -0.08 44.02
CA GLY A 56 15.36 -0.60 45.06
C GLY A 56 14.17 0.30 45.37
N GLY A 57 13.06 0.02 44.70
CA GLY A 57 11.74 0.54 45.03
C GLY A 57 10.75 -0.60 44.97
N SER A 58 10.43 -1.13 46.15
CA SER A 58 9.54 -2.25 46.40
C SER A 58 8.11 -1.95 45.96
N ALA A 59 7.40 -3.04 45.65
CA ALA A 59 6.01 -3.08 45.22
C ALA A 59 5.04 -2.47 46.24
N ASP A 60 4.16 -1.60 45.76
CA ASP A 60 2.89 -1.28 46.40
C ASP A 60 1.78 -1.33 45.33
N TYR A 61 0.97 -2.39 45.41
CA TYR A 61 -0.25 -2.56 44.63
C TYR A 61 -1.35 -1.67 45.21
N LEU A 62 -1.59 -0.52 44.59
CA LEU A 62 -2.78 0.28 44.84
C LEU A 62 -3.84 0.00 43.78
N SER A 63 -4.84 -0.73 44.26
CA SER A 63 -6.24 -0.70 43.85
C SER A 63 -6.65 0.62 43.17
N THR A 64 -7.11 0.53 41.93
CA THR A 64 -8.04 1.53 41.39
C THR A 64 -9.01 0.81 40.46
N GLY A 65 -10.27 0.79 40.89
CA GLY A 65 -11.37 0.18 40.17
C GLY A 65 -11.57 0.83 38.80
N GLY A 66 -11.33 0.05 37.75
CA GLY A 66 -11.81 0.32 36.41
C GLY A 66 -13.17 -0.31 36.22
N ASN A 67 -14.21 0.51 36.13
CA ASN A 67 -15.52 0.10 35.62
C ASN A 67 -15.33 -0.40 34.18
N LEU A 68 -15.38 -1.73 34.03
CA LEU A 68 -15.33 -2.44 32.77
C LEU A 68 -16.66 -2.21 32.03
N ILE A 69 -16.71 -1.16 31.21
CA ILE A 69 -17.78 -1.02 30.22
C ILE A 69 -17.56 -2.11 29.17
N LEU A 70 -18.28 -3.21 29.35
CA LEU A 70 -18.49 -4.28 28.39
C LEU A 70 -19.00 -3.68 27.06
N MET A 71 -18.08 -3.32 26.16
CA MET A 71 -18.41 -3.24 24.74
C MET A 71 -18.64 -4.67 24.25
N ARG A 72 -19.92 -5.06 24.29
CA ARG A 72 -20.47 -6.24 23.63
C ARG A 72 -20.18 -6.09 22.13
N SER A 73 -19.11 -6.72 21.68
CA SER A 73 -18.77 -6.90 20.27
C SER A 73 -19.83 -7.79 19.63
N SER A 74 -20.91 -7.15 19.18
CA SER A 74 -21.83 -7.77 18.24
C SER A 74 -21.07 -7.94 16.92
N MET A 75 -20.67 -9.18 16.64
CA MET A 75 -20.30 -9.62 15.29
C MET A 75 -21.49 -9.35 14.37
N SER A 76 -21.49 -8.17 13.77
CA SER A 76 -22.30 -7.86 12.61
C SER A 76 -21.42 -8.16 11.41
N THR A 77 -21.55 -9.37 10.88
CA THR A 77 -21.26 -9.65 9.49
C THR A 77 -21.97 -8.57 8.67
N THR A 78 -21.20 -7.60 8.16
CA THR A 78 -21.68 -6.60 7.21
C THR A 78 -21.96 -7.30 5.89
N SER A 79 -23.04 -8.07 5.85
CA SER A 79 -23.74 -8.38 4.62
C SER A 79 -24.22 -7.03 4.07
N PHE A 80 -23.73 -6.71 2.88
CA PHE A 80 -24.06 -5.50 2.15
C PHE A 80 -25.53 -5.61 1.69
N SER A 81 -26.46 -5.38 2.62
CA SER A 81 -27.88 -5.27 2.30
C SER A 81 -28.12 -3.84 1.80
N GLY A 82 -27.94 -3.66 0.48
CA GLY A 82 -28.43 -2.49 -0.22
C GLY A 82 -29.96 -2.55 -0.27
N GLY A 83 -30.60 -2.08 0.81
CA GLY A 83 -32.00 -1.69 0.78
C GLY A 83 -32.09 -0.28 0.20
N ASP A 84 -32.35 -0.18 -1.10
CA ASP A 84 -33.61 0.37 -1.56
C ASP A 84 -33.89 -0.07 -2.99
N ALA A 85 -35.03 -0.73 -3.11
CA ALA A 85 -35.61 -1.22 -4.32
C ALA A 85 -36.26 -0.05 -5.04
N ASP A 86 -35.53 0.54 -5.99
CA ASP A 86 -36.19 1.22 -7.10
C ASP A 86 -36.22 0.30 -8.31
N ASN A 87 -37.45 -0.04 -8.66
CA ASN A 87 -37.86 -0.99 -9.66
C ASN A 87 -37.68 -0.37 -11.05
N GLN A 88 -36.46 -0.42 -11.60
CA GLN A 88 -36.24 -0.19 -13.04
C GLN A 88 -35.23 -1.20 -13.59
N GLY A 89 -35.75 -2.08 -14.44
CA GLY A 89 -35.01 -3.17 -15.05
C GLY A 89 -33.81 -2.69 -15.86
N SER A 90 -32.64 -3.23 -15.52
CA SER A 90 -31.46 -3.52 -16.38
C SER A 90 -30.24 -3.78 -15.49
N ARG A 91 -30.25 -4.88 -14.74
CA ARG A 91 -29.21 -5.23 -13.73
C ARG A 91 -27.94 -5.89 -14.32
N CYS A 92 -27.56 -5.55 -15.54
CA CYS A 92 -26.30 -6.02 -16.16
C CYS A 92 -25.27 -4.90 -16.42
N CYS A 93 -25.57 -3.65 -16.07
CA CYS A 93 -24.69 -2.54 -16.41
C CYS A 93 -23.83 -2.09 -15.21
N ALA A 94 -22.55 -1.78 -15.47
CA ALA A 94 -21.64 -1.19 -14.50
C ALA A 94 -22.24 0.07 -13.85
N ALA A 95 -22.01 0.24 -12.54
CA ALA A 95 -22.62 1.30 -11.74
C ALA A 95 -22.31 2.69 -12.34
N LYS A 96 -23.34 3.54 -12.47
CA LYS A 96 -23.18 4.88 -13.07
C LYS A 96 -22.57 5.91 -12.11
N SER A 97 -22.79 5.72 -10.82
CA SER A 97 -22.30 6.56 -9.73
C SER A 97 -21.49 5.75 -8.73
N TYR A 98 -20.43 6.36 -8.20
CA TYR A 98 -19.67 5.82 -7.08
C TYR A 98 -20.13 6.51 -5.81
N HIS A 99 -20.57 5.74 -4.82
CA HIS A 99 -20.89 6.24 -3.49
C HIS A 99 -19.71 5.98 -2.57
N VAL A 100 -19.28 7.02 -1.84
CA VAL A 100 -18.19 6.86 -0.86
C VAL A 100 -18.66 5.91 0.25
N PRO A 101 -17.86 4.91 0.66
CA PRO A 101 -18.25 3.99 1.71
C PRO A 101 -18.65 4.73 2.99
N GLN A 102 -19.83 4.40 3.54
CA GLN A 102 -20.36 5.07 4.74
C GLN A 102 -19.40 4.96 5.94
N SER A 103 -18.64 3.89 6.04
CA SER A 103 -17.62 3.71 7.09
C SER A 103 -16.46 4.72 6.96
N THR A 104 -16.14 5.18 5.75
CA THR A 104 -15.17 6.24 5.51
C THR A 104 -15.75 7.58 5.91
N LEU A 105 -16.97 7.88 5.44
CA LEU A 105 -17.66 9.13 5.77
C LEU A 105 -17.86 9.27 7.28
N ARG A 106 -18.33 8.23 7.96
CA ARG A 106 -18.50 8.21 9.43
C ARG A 106 -17.19 8.49 10.15
N ARG A 107 -16.07 7.88 9.75
CA ARG A 107 -14.76 8.18 10.35
C ARG A 107 -14.34 9.64 10.09
N GLY A 108 -14.66 10.19 8.92
CA GLY A 108 -14.40 11.59 8.59
C GLY A 108 -15.21 12.56 9.45
N PHE A 109 -16.52 12.32 9.58
CA PHE A 109 -17.38 13.14 10.41
C PHE A 109 -17.07 13.01 11.91
N LEU A 110 -16.72 11.82 12.41
CA LEU A 110 -16.23 11.66 13.79
C LEU A 110 -14.96 12.49 14.06
N LYS A 111 -14.06 12.61 13.07
CA LYS A 111 -12.89 13.51 13.20
C LYS A 111 -13.28 14.98 13.23
N LEU A 112 -14.31 15.39 12.50
CA LEU A 112 -14.84 16.76 12.56
C LEU A 112 -15.56 17.02 13.90
N GLU A 113 -16.37 16.07 14.36
CA GLU A 113 -17.09 16.13 15.63
C GLU A 113 -16.14 16.33 16.80
N ALA A 114 -15.06 15.55 16.87
CA ALA A 114 -14.02 15.70 17.89
C ALA A 114 -13.36 17.08 17.90
N ARG A 115 -13.44 17.86 16.81
CA ARG A 115 -12.89 19.22 16.72
C ARG A 115 -13.91 20.32 16.97
N TYR A 116 -15.15 20.14 16.52
CA TYR A 116 -16.15 21.21 16.44
C TYR A 116 -17.34 21.03 17.38
N SER A 117 -17.55 19.85 17.95
CA SER A 117 -18.68 19.54 18.84
C SER A 117 -18.28 18.49 19.88
N SER A 118 -17.36 18.85 20.77
CA SER A 118 -16.96 17.97 21.89
C SER A 118 -18.06 17.79 22.94
N ASP A 119 -19.05 18.68 22.94
CA ASP A 119 -20.16 18.80 23.90
C ASP A 119 -21.44 18.06 23.45
N ALA A 120 -21.63 17.85 22.16
CA ALA A 120 -22.80 17.16 21.60
C ALA A 120 -22.39 16.08 20.59
N PRO A 121 -22.25 14.82 21.02
CA PRO A 121 -21.83 13.75 20.14
C PRO A 121 -22.91 13.39 19.11
N GLY A 122 -22.50 13.14 17.87
CA GLY A 122 -23.39 12.89 16.73
C GLY A 122 -23.95 14.15 16.04
N GLU A 123 -23.56 15.34 16.50
CA GLU A 123 -24.09 16.62 16.02
C GLU A 123 -22.95 17.53 15.53
N LEU A 124 -23.19 18.27 14.45
CA LEU A 124 -22.22 19.20 13.87
C LEU A 124 -22.90 20.51 13.44
N PRO A 125 -22.18 21.65 13.49
CA PRO A 125 -22.69 22.89 12.93
C PRO A 125 -22.93 22.74 11.41
N PRO A 126 -24.03 23.29 10.85
CA PRO A 126 -24.38 23.14 9.44
C PRO A 126 -23.30 23.70 8.50
N GLY A 127 -22.62 24.78 8.91
CA GLY A 127 -21.50 25.36 8.15
C GLY A 127 -20.30 24.41 7.99
N VAL A 128 -20.04 23.55 8.98
CA VAL A 128 -18.96 22.55 8.92
C VAL A 128 -19.31 21.43 7.93
N ILE A 129 -20.57 20.97 7.96
CA ILE A 129 -21.10 19.97 7.01
C ILE A 129 -21.07 20.54 5.59
N LEU A 130 -21.58 21.75 5.40
CA LEU A 130 -21.58 22.45 4.12
C LEU A 130 -20.15 22.63 3.58
N GLY A 131 -19.20 23.01 4.44
CA GLY A 131 -17.79 23.11 4.08
C GLY A 131 -17.16 21.77 3.66
N ALA A 132 -17.56 20.65 4.27
CA ALA A 132 -17.13 19.32 3.82
C ALA A 132 -17.72 18.95 2.45
N VAL A 133 -19.02 19.21 2.23
CA VAL A 133 -19.68 18.97 0.93
C VAL A 133 -19.07 19.83 -0.17
N ARG A 134 -18.81 21.13 0.08
CA ARG A 134 -18.15 22.03 -0.87
C ARG A 134 -16.75 21.54 -1.26
N ARG A 135 -15.93 21.13 -0.29
CA ARG A 135 -14.58 20.58 -0.56
C ARG A 135 -14.63 19.29 -1.38
N PHE A 136 -15.58 18.41 -1.07
CA PHE A 136 -15.79 17.20 -1.85
C PHE A 136 -16.21 17.51 -3.30
N ASP A 137 -17.16 18.43 -3.48
CA ASP A 137 -17.65 18.82 -4.80
C ASP A 137 -16.58 19.51 -5.63
N ALA A 138 -15.77 20.38 -5.01
CA ALA A 138 -14.64 21.05 -5.66
C ALA A 138 -13.59 20.05 -6.13
N GLU A 139 -13.18 19.11 -5.28
CA GLU A 139 -12.15 18.12 -5.61
C GLU A 139 -12.59 17.15 -6.72
N PHE A 140 -13.87 16.74 -6.72
CA PHE A 140 -14.39 15.75 -7.68
C PHE A 140 -15.22 16.35 -8.83
N ARG A 141 -15.27 17.69 -8.93
CA ARG A 141 -16.03 18.43 -9.95
C ARG A 141 -17.49 18.00 -10.01
N VAL A 142 -18.10 17.82 -8.85
CA VAL A 142 -19.53 17.52 -8.77
C VAL A 142 -20.26 18.84 -8.97
N GLY A 143 -20.89 19.01 -10.15
CA GLY A 143 -21.58 20.24 -10.55
C GLY A 143 -22.88 20.52 -9.80
N ARG A 144 -22.92 20.33 -8.47
CA ARG A 144 -24.02 20.74 -7.61
C ARG A 144 -23.99 22.26 -7.43
N ASN A 145 -25.15 22.89 -7.56
CA ASN A 145 -25.29 24.32 -7.30
C ASN A 145 -25.24 24.59 -5.79
N GLU A 146 -24.89 25.82 -5.42
CA GLU A 146 -24.81 26.21 -4.00
C GLU A 146 -26.17 26.08 -3.29
N VAL A 147 -27.25 26.36 -4.01
CA VAL A 147 -28.63 26.18 -3.53
C VAL A 147 -28.92 24.71 -3.21
N ASP A 148 -28.48 23.77 -4.05
CA ASP A 148 -28.69 22.34 -3.81
C ASP A 148 -27.93 21.85 -2.57
N ARG A 149 -26.73 22.41 -2.33
CA ARG A 149 -25.93 22.11 -1.13
C ARG A 149 -26.58 22.65 0.13
N LEU A 150 -27.14 23.86 0.08
CA LEU A 150 -27.88 24.45 1.19
C LEU A 150 -29.16 23.67 1.48
N ASN A 151 -29.95 23.36 0.45
CA ASN A 151 -31.16 22.54 0.58
C ASN A 151 -30.85 21.16 1.16
N LEU A 152 -29.71 20.55 0.78
CA LEU A 152 -29.27 19.29 1.38
C LEU A 152 -29.06 19.44 2.89
N VAL A 153 -28.36 20.49 3.34
CA VAL A 153 -28.08 20.71 4.77
C VAL A 153 -29.35 21.11 5.54
N ASP A 154 -30.22 21.91 4.93
CA ASP A 154 -31.50 22.34 5.50
C ASP A 154 -32.48 21.17 5.67
N SER A 155 -32.44 20.19 4.76
CA SER A 155 -33.25 18.96 4.84
C SER A 155 -32.83 18.00 5.97
N LEU A 156 -31.69 18.25 6.62
CA LEU A 156 -31.20 17.38 7.68
C LEU A 156 -31.96 17.61 8.99
N GLU A 157 -32.06 16.54 9.77
CA GLU A 157 -32.70 16.59 11.09
C GLU A 157 -31.89 17.48 12.04
N HIS A 158 -32.52 18.57 12.47
CA HIS A 158 -31.96 19.50 13.44
C HIS A 158 -31.90 18.84 14.83
N SER A 159 -30.91 19.23 15.63
CA SER A 159 -30.81 18.75 17.01
C SER A 159 -31.97 19.27 17.86
N GLU A 160 -32.54 18.40 18.70
CA GLU A 160 -33.53 18.80 19.71
C GLU A 160 -32.90 19.66 20.82
N ARG A 161 -31.57 19.58 20.98
CA ARG A 161 -30.83 20.23 22.08
C ARG A 161 -30.30 21.60 21.70
N ASP A 162 -29.93 21.79 20.44
CA ASP A 162 -29.30 23.01 19.95
C ASP A 162 -29.76 23.32 18.51
N ILE A 163 -30.52 24.40 18.35
CA ILE A 163 -31.08 24.85 17.06
C ILE A 163 -29.96 25.13 16.04
N GLY A 164 -28.73 25.40 16.50
CA GLY A 164 -27.56 25.64 15.64
C GLY A 164 -26.84 24.38 15.16
N LYS A 165 -27.26 23.17 15.54
CA LYS A 165 -26.58 21.91 15.21
C LYS A 165 -27.48 20.92 14.49
N VAL A 166 -26.86 20.09 13.67
CA VAL A 166 -27.54 19.14 12.78
C VAL A 166 -26.94 17.75 12.97
N LYS A 167 -27.80 16.71 12.93
CA LYS A 167 -27.36 15.31 13.00
C LYS A 167 -26.65 14.91 11.71
N TRP A 168 -25.37 14.57 11.80
CA TRP A 168 -24.57 14.23 10.60
C TRP A 168 -24.70 12.76 10.17
N ASN A 169 -25.14 11.85 11.05
CA ASN A 169 -25.30 10.43 10.72
C ASN A 169 -26.65 10.13 10.04
N SER A 170 -27.13 11.04 9.19
CA SER A 170 -28.31 10.82 8.36
C SER A 170 -27.94 10.03 7.10
N ARG A 171 -28.87 9.20 6.60
CA ARG A 171 -28.65 8.46 5.35
C ARG A 171 -28.53 9.42 4.17
N ASP A 172 -29.32 10.48 4.16
CA ASP A 172 -29.37 11.45 3.07
C ASP A 172 -28.04 12.20 2.91
N LEU A 173 -27.44 12.63 4.03
CA LEU A 173 -26.12 13.26 3.99
C LEU A 173 -25.05 12.28 3.49
N LEU A 174 -25.05 11.04 3.97
CA LEU A 174 -24.06 10.03 3.57
C LEU A 174 -24.22 9.64 2.09
N GLN A 175 -25.45 9.56 1.59
CA GLN A 175 -25.74 9.28 0.18
C GLN A 175 -25.39 10.45 -0.73
N ALA A 176 -25.38 11.68 -0.22
CA ALA A 176 -24.99 12.87 -0.96
C ALA A 176 -23.50 12.90 -1.35
N PHE A 177 -22.64 12.08 -0.75
CA PHE A 177 -21.25 11.91 -1.18
C PHE A 177 -21.14 10.87 -2.30
N PHE A 178 -21.55 11.27 -3.50
CA PHE A 178 -21.43 10.45 -4.70
C PHE A 178 -20.79 11.21 -5.86
N VAL A 179 -20.19 10.46 -6.78
CA VAL A 179 -19.56 11.00 -7.99
C VAL A 179 -20.07 10.23 -9.21
N LYS A 180 -20.45 10.95 -10.27
CA LYS A 180 -20.78 10.34 -11.55
C LYS A 180 -19.49 9.84 -12.21
N MET A 181 -19.48 8.56 -12.59
CA MET A 181 -18.30 7.90 -13.16
C MET A 181 -18.33 7.93 -14.69
N ASN A 182 -17.16 8.20 -15.29
CA ASN A 182 -16.91 8.05 -16.72
C ASN A 182 -16.81 6.56 -17.12
N PHE A 183 -16.88 6.25 -18.42
CA PHE A 183 -16.81 4.86 -18.89
C PHE A 183 -15.52 4.13 -18.45
N CYS A 184 -14.35 4.77 -18.62
CA CYS A 184 -13.07 4.18 -18.19
C CYS A 184 -13.00 3.97 -16.68
N GLU A 185 -13.57 4.89 -15.89
CA GLU A 185 -13.68 4.74 -14.43
C GLU A 185 -14.56 3.54 -14.10
N ARG A 186 -15.73 3.41 -14.73
CA ARG A 186 -16.62 2.28 -14.51
C ARG A 186 -15.95 0.95 -14.80
N LEU A 187 -15.20 0.87 -15.90
CA LEU A 187 -14.47 -0.33 -16.25
C LEU A 187 -13.38 -0.63 -15.22
N TYR A 188 -12.59 0.37 -14.83
CA TYR A 188 -11.57 0.25 -13.79
C TYR A 188 -12.18 -0.23 -12.46
N PHE A 189 -13.23 0.43 -11.97
CA PHE A 189 -13.90 0.06 -10.71
C PHE A 189 -14.55 -1.33 -10.77
N THR A 190 -15.05 -1.75 -11.93
CA THR A 190 -15.65 -3.09 -12.09
C THR A 190 -14.60 -4.19 -11.95
N VAL A 191 -13.39 -3.95 -12.46
CA VAL A 191 -12.27 -4.89 -12.47
C VAL A 191 -11.44 -4.81 -11.18
N ASP A 192 -11.27 -3.63 -10.59
CA ASP A 192 -10.39 -3.39 -9.43
C ASP A 192 -11.12 -3.54 -8.09
N VAL A 193 -12.39 -3.14 -8.02
CA VAL A 193 -13.20 -3.21 -6.80
C VAL A 193 -14.18 -4.37 -6.91
N GLY A 194 -13.68 -5.60 -6.76
CA GLY A 194 -14.46 -6.85 -6.80
C GLY A 194 -15.58 -6.98 -5.77
N GLY A 195 -15.80 -5.96 -4.92
CA GLY A 195 -16.80 -5.91 -3.86
C GLY A 195 -17.96 -4.95 -4.10
N THR A 196 -18.11 -4.34 -5.28
CA THR A 196 -19.28 -3.48 -5.54
C THR A 196 -20.57 -4.30 -5.70
N SER A 197 -21.71 -3.74 -5.31
CA SER A 197 -23.05 -4.34 -5.35
C SER A 197 -23.55 -4.77 -6.75
N SER A 198 -22.75 -4.56 -7.80
CA SER A 198 -23.10 -4.96 -9.17
C SER A 198 -22.82 -6.45 -9.40
N LEU A 199 -23.76 -7.13 -10.06
CA LEU A 199 -23.63 -8.55 -10.42
C LEU A 199 -22.41 -8.79 -11.32
N VAL A 200 -22.10 -7.84 -12.21
CA VAL A 200 -20.96 -7.92 -13.13
C VAL A 200 -19.63 -7.92 -12.39
N SER A 201 -19.43 -7.00 -11.43
CA SER A 201 -18.17 -6.95 -10.66
C SER A 201 -17.97 -8.24 -9.84
N ARG A 202 -19.06 -8.78 -9.27
CA ARG A 202 -19.03 -10.08 -8.57
C ARG A 202 -18.70 -11.24 -9.50
N ALA A 203 -19.28 -11.27 -10.70
CA ALA A 203 -19.01 -12.30 -11.69
C ALA A 203 -17.57 -12.23 -12.19
N VAL A 204 -17.06 -11.04 -12.51
CA VAL A 204 -15.67 -10.81 -12.91
C VAL A 204 -14.72 -11.28 -11.80
N SER A 205 -14.94 -10.86 -10.56
CA SER A 205 -14.11 -11.31 -9.42
C SER A 205 -14.15 -12.84 -9.24
N ALA A 206 -15.33 -13.46 -9.31
CA ALA A 206 -15.47 -14.91 -9.21
C ALA A 206 -14.74 -15.66 -10.34
N ILE A 207 -14.84 -15.16 -11.58
CA ILE A 207 -14.11 -15.71 -12.74
C ILE A 207 -12.60 -15.58 -12.51
N MET A 208 -12.14 -14.44 -12.01
CA MET A 208 -10.73 -14.21 -11.72
C MET A 208 -10.19 -15.18 -10.66
N VAL A 209 -10.90 -15.33 -9.54
CA VAL A 209 -10.53 -16.27 -8.47
C VAL A 209 -10.52 -17.71 -8.99
N ALA A 210 -11.55 -18.11 -9.73
CA ALA A 210 -11.63 -19.45 -10.32
C ALA A 210 -10.46 -19.71 -11.29
N ALA A 211 -10.14 -18.75 -12.16
CA ALA A 211 -9.02 -18.86 -13.08
C ALA A 211 -7.67 -18.98 -12.37
N ILE A 212 -7.46 -18.25 -11.26
CA ILE A 212 -6.24 -18.36 -10.44
C ILE A 212 -6.12 -19.76 -9.82
N VAL A 213 -7.19 -20.25 -9.19
CA VAL A 213 -7.18 -21.58 -8.55
C VAL A 213 -6.94 -22.68 -9.58
N ILE A 214 -7.63 -22.63 -10.73
CA ILE A 214 -7.46 -23.59 -11.83
C ILE A 214 -6.03 -23.52 -12.37
N SER A 215 -5.49 -22.32 -12.60
CA SER A 215 -4.13 -22.14 -13.13
C SER A 215 -3.05 -22.68 -12.18
N ILE A 216 -3.21 -22.47 -10.86
CA ILE A 216 -2.29 -23.03 -9.85
C ILE A 216 -2.44 -24.56 -9.77
N ALA A 217 -3.67 -25.09 -9.79
CA ALA A 217 -3.91 -26.53 -9.75
C ALA A 217 -3.29 -27.25 -10.96
N ILE A 218 -3.43 -26.69 -12.16
CA ILE A 218 -2.85 -27.24 -13.38
C ILE A 218 -1.32 -27.17 -13.34
N TRP A 219 -0.75 -26.06 -12.87
CA TRP A 219 0.70 -25.93 -12.71
C TRP A 219 1.25 -26.97 -11.74
N MET A 220 0.58 -27.19 -10.60
CA MET A 220 0.96 -28.24 -9.65
C MET A 220 0.79 -29.64 -10.24
N ALA A 221 -0.32 -29.92 -10.92
CA ALA A 221 -0.57 -31.22 -11.55
C ALA A 221 0.49 -31.53 -12.62
N GLY A 222 0.95 -30.53 -13.38
CA GLY A 222 2.01 -30.69 -14.38
C GLY A 222 3.38 -31.06 -13.82
N THR A 223 3.59 -30.97 -12.49
CA THR A 223 4.82 -31.48 -11.85
C THR A 223 4.77 -32.99 -11.59
N MET A 224 3.59 -33.61 -11.67
CA MET A 224 3.44 -35.04 -11.44
C MET A 224 3.71 -35.82 -12.75
N PRO A 225 4.44 -36.94 -12.68
CA PRO A 225 4.81 -37.70 -13.88
C PRO A 225 3.60 -38.28 -14.64
N TRP A 226 2.47 -38.47 -13.96
CA TRP A 226 1.22 -38.98 -14.54
C TRP A 226 0.54 -38.02 -15.51
N PHE A 227 0.81 -36.72 -15.38
CA PHE A 227 0.22 -35.67 -16.22
C PHE A 227 1.19 -35.15 -17.28
N SER A 228 2.29 -35.87 -17.50
CA SER A 228 3.32 -35.51 -18.48
C SER A 228 3.48 -36.60 -19.52
N MET A 229 3.70 -36.19 -20.77
CA MET A 229 4.01 -37.07 -21.89
C MET A 229 5.44 -36.80 -22.37
N VAL A 230 6.15 -37.85 -22.78
CA VAL A 230 7.50 -37.76 -23.36
C VAL A 230 7.36 -37.81 -24.87
N PRO A 231 7.54 -36.69 -25.60
CA PRO A 231 7.29 -36.65 -27.04
C PRO A 231 8.38 -37.35 -27.87
N CYS A 232 9.61 -37.47 -27.33
CA CYS A 232 10.74 -38.10 -28.01
C CYS A 232 11.76 -38.70 -27.02
N SER A 233 12.54 -39.68 -27.48
CA SER A 233 13.58 -40.35 -26.68
C SER A 233 14.68 -39.36 -26.29
N GLY A 234 14.73 -38.94 -25.02
CA GLY A 234 15.70 -37.99 -24.48
C GLY A 234 15.19 -36.55 -24.35
N CYS A 235 13.94 -36.28 -24.71
CA CYS A 235 13.31 -34.98 -24.59
C CYS A 235 12.74 -34.75 -23.18
N GLU A 236 12.64 -33.47 -22.77
CA GLU A 236 12.01 -33.12 -21.50
C GLU A 236 10.51 -33.47 -21.53
N PRO A 237 9.95 -34.08 -20.47
CA PRO A 237 8.52 -34.37 -20.40
C PRO A 237 7.70 -33.07 -20.42
N GLU A 238 6.68 -33.03 -21.27
CA GLU A 238 5.77 -31.89 -21.39
C GLU A 238 4.38 -32.24 -20.82
N PRO A 239 3.65 -31.25 -20.25
CA PRO A 239 2.30 -31.50 -19.76
C PRO A 239 1.34 -31.80 -20.90
N LEU A 240 0.25 -32.51 -20.60
CA LEU A 240 -0.77 -32.89 -21.59
C LEU A 240 -1.32 -31.67 -22.37
N PRO A 241 -1.62 -31.79 -23.67
CA PRO A 241 -2.04 -30.65 -24.51
C PRO A 241 -3.26 -29.89 -24.00
N TRP A 242 -4.24 -30.59 -23.40
CA TRP A 242 -5.42 -29.94 -22.83
C TRP A 242 -5.08 -29.08 -21.61
N MET A 243 -4.09 -29.49 -20.80
CA MET A 243 -3.62 -28.71 -19.66
C MET A 243 -2.92 -27.44 -20.12
N GLN A 244 -2.12 -27.55 -21.19
CA GLN A 244 -1.46 -26.39 -21.80
C GLN A 244 -2.50 -25.39 -22.34
N GLY A 245 -3.53 -25.85 -23.04
CA GLY A 245 -4.59 -25.00 -23.56
C GLY A 245 -5.39 -24.27 -22.46
N VAL A 246 -5.64 -24.94 -21.33
CA VAL A 246 -6.29 -24.28 -20.19
C VAL A 246 -5.35 -23.27 -19.53
N ASP A 247 -4.07 -23.59 -19.36
CA ASP A 247 -3.08 -22.66 -18.79
C ASP A 247 -2.94 -21.39 -19.66
N GLU A 248 -2.85 -21.56 -20.97
CA GLU A 248 -2.85 -20.47 -21.95
C GLU A 248 -4.12 -19.62 -21.85
N THR A 249 -5.29 -20.25 -21.76
CA THR A 249 -6.57 -19.54 -21.58
C THR A 249 -6.57 -18.70 -20.29
N CYS A 250 -6.07 -19.25 -19.17
CA CYS A 250 -5.93 -18.51 -17.91
C CYS A 250 -4.98 -17.31 -18.05
N VAL A 251 -3.85 -17.48 -18.73
CA VAL A 251 -2.90 -16.38 -18.98
C VAL A 251 -3.53 -15.29 -19.84
N ILE A 252 -4.32 -15.63 -20.85
CA ILE A 252 -5.05 -14.66 -21.67
C ILE A 252 -6.02 -13.86 -20.79
N ILE A 253 -6.79 -14.52 -19.91
CA ILE A 253 -7.71 -13.84 -18.98
C ILE A 253 -6.94 -12.86 -18.08
N PHE A 254 -5.82 -13.28 -17.48
CA PHE A 254 -4.98 -12.41 -16.66
C PHE A 254 -4.36 -11.25 -17.43
N THR A 255 -4.01 -11.48 -18.69
CA THR A 255 -3.44 -10.45 -19.57
C THR A 255 -4.51 -9.41 -19.90
N VAL A 256 -5.73 -9.83 -20.24
CA VAL A 256 -6.85 -8.92 -20.51
C VAL A 256 -7.20 -8.09 -19.28
N GLU A 257 -7.25 -8.70 -18.10
CA GLU A 257 -7.46 -7.98 -16.84
C GLU A 257 -6.36 -6.94 -16.59
N PHE A 258 -5.10 -7.35 -16.68
CA PHE A 258 -3.95 -6.47 -16.49
C PHE A 258 -3.96 -5.29 -17.48
N LEU A 259 -4.16 -5.57 -18.78
CA LEU A 259 -4.24 -4.55 -19.81
C LEU A 259 -5.42 -3.61 -19.57
N THR A 260 -6.57 -4.14 -19.16
CA THR A 260 -7.74 -3.32 -18.83
C THR A 260 -7.42 -2.36 -17.69
N ARG A 261 -6.79 -2.84 -16.60
CA ARG A 261 -6.33 -1.97 -15.49
C ARG A 261 -5.31 -0.94 -15.99
N MET A 262 -4.29 -1.37 -16.73
CA MET A 262 -3.22 -0.51 -17.23
C MET A 262 -3.74 0.62 -18.14
N LEU A 263 -4.70 0.31 -19.04
CA LEU A 263 -5.27 1.27 -19.98
C LEU A 263 -6.29 2.20 -19.31
N THR A 264 -7.03 1.73 -18.31
CA THR A 264 -8.06 2.54 -17.64
C THR A 264 -7.55 3.34 -16.44
N ALA A 265 -6.47 2.89 -15.79
CA ALA A 265 -5.85 3.55 -14.65
C ALA A 265 -5.50 5.03 -14.84
N PRO A 266 -4.84 5.47 -15.95
CA PRO A 266 -4.49 6.89 -16.11
C PRO A 266 -5.72 7.81 -16.25
N PHE A 267 -6.86 7.25 -16.68
CA PHE A 267 -8.12 7.97 -16.82
C PHE A 267 -9.01 7.87 -15.57
N ALA A 268 -8.67 7.00 -14.62
CA ALA A 268 -9.42 6.83 -13.40
C ALA A 268 -8.93 7.79 -12.31
N ARG A 269 -9.87 8.48 -11.63
CA ARG A 269 -9.55 9.32 -10.46
C ARG A 269 -9.20 8.45 -9.25
N MET A 270 -7.93 8.00 -9.18
CA MET A 270 -7.40 7.18 -8.08
C MET A 270 -7.60 7.79 -6.68
N LYS A 271 -7.73 9.13 -6.63
CA LYS A 271 -8.06 9.88 -5.41
C LYS A 271 -9.38 9.43 -4.77
N LEU A 272 -10.33 8.90 -5.54
CA LEU A 272 -11.60 8.37 -5.01
C LEU A 272 -11.43 7.06 -4.22
N LEU A 273 -10.47 6.21 -4.60
CA LEU A 273 -10.21 4.95 -3.90
C LEU A 273 -9.37 5.17 -2.64
N ASN A 274 -8.57 6.24 -2.60
CA ASN A 274 -7.69 6.50 -1.47
C ASN A 274 -8.47 7.06 -0.28
N ARG A 275 -8.84 6.15 0.64
CA ARG A 275 -9.56 6.47 1.87
C ARG A 275 -8.87 7.55 2.70
N ARG A 276 -7.53 7.54 2.77
CA ARG A 276 -6.77 8.54 3.55
C ARG A 276 -6.87 9.91 2.91
N PHE A 277 -6.72 9.98 1.59
CA PHE A 277 -6.91 11.22 0.84
C PHE A 277 -8.31 11.79 1.03
N LEU A 278 -9.36 10.97 0.93
CA LEU A 278 -10.73 11.42 1.20
C LEU A 278 -10.88 11.97 2.63
N LEU A 279 -10.33 11.28 3.62
CA LEU A 279 -10.38 11.72 5.02
C LEU A 279 -9.61 13.03 5.23
N ASP A 280 -8.45 13.18 4.61
CA ASP A 280 -7.59 14.34 4.81
C ASP A 280 -8.13 15.55 4.03
N THR A 281 -8.39 15.41 2.73
CA THR A 281 -8.83 16.54 1.88
C THR A 281 -10.24 17.03 2.23
N VAL A 282 -11.19 16.12 2.46
CA VAL A 282 -12.60 16.50 2.69
C VAL A 282 -12.85 16.92 4.14
N PHE A 283 -12.17 16.29 5.10
CA PHE A 283 -12.47 16.44 6.53
C PHE A 283 -11.38 17.14 7.35
N THR A 284 -10.20 17.46 6.80
CA THR A 284 -9.21 18.28 7.52
C THR A 284 -9.24 19.74 7.08
N VAL A 285 -9.23 20.63 8.07
CA VAL A 285 -9.39 22.09 7.90
C VAL A 285 -8.03 22.77 7.76
N THR A 286 -7.06 22.14 7.10
CA THR A 286 -5.89 22.88 6.65
C THR A 286 -6.31 23.72 5.46
N ALA A 287 -6.89 24.88 5.77
CA ALA A 287 -7.02 26.00 4.88
C ALA A 287 -5.61 26.37 4.38
N LYS A 288 -5.26 25.89 3.20
CA LYS A 288 -4.62 26.77 2.24
C LYS A 288 -5.73 27.17 1.29
N THR A 289 -6.30 28.33 1.58
CA THR A 289 -6.99 29.23 0.65
C THR A 289 -6.40 29.07 -0.75
N GLU A 290 -7.23 28.82 -1.76
CA GLU A 290 -7.85 29.87 -2.59
C GLU A 290 -6.79 30.95 -2.97
N ASP A 291 -6.55 31.10 -4.28
CA ASP A 291 -5.67 32.10 -4.95
C ASP A 291 -4.39 31.60 -5.62
N ALA A 292 -4.26 30.32 -5.97
CA ALA A 292 -3.27 29.93 -6.97
C ALA A 292 -3.76 28.80 -7.88
N SER A 293 -3.84 29.11 -9.18
CA SER A 293 -3.73 28.17 -10.29
C SER A 293 -5.02 27.68 -10.97
N GLU A 294 -5.86 28.62 -11.45
CA GLU A 294 -6.87 28.31 -12.48
C GLU A 294 -6.32 28.39 -13.93
N LEU A 295 -5.06 28.79 -14.15
CA LEU A 295 -4.50 29.04 -15.49
C LEU A 295 -3.49 28.00 -16.02
N SER A 296 -3.31 26.85 -15.34
CA SER A 296 -2.31 25.81 -15.69
C SER A 296 -2.92 24.43 -16.01
N GLU A 297 -4.24 24.24 -15.87
CA GLU A 297 -4.84 22.90 -15.92
C GLU A 297 -4.83 22.21 -17.29
N GLN A 298 -4.72 22.95 -18.39
CA GLN A 298 -4.89 22.38 -19.74
C GLN A 298 -3.57 21.84 -20.34
N GLU A 299 -2.42 22.47 -20.07
CA GLU A 299 -1.09 22.01 -20.48
C GLU A 299 -0.56 20.87 -19.57
N LEU A 300 -0.91 20.90 -18.28
CA LEU A 300 -0.52 19.87 -17.30
C LEU A 300 -1.25 18.53 -17.50
N GLY A 301 -2.32 18.47 -18.30
CA GLY A 301 -3.09 17.24 -18.55
C GLY A 301 -2.29 16.13 -19.26
N ARG A 302 -1.32 16.50 -20.11
CA ARG A 302 -0.54 15.54 -20.91
C ARG A 302 0.64 14.94 -20.14
N PHE A 303 1.33 15.74 -19.33
CA PHE A 303 2.38 15.26 -18.40
C PHE A 303 1.80 14.48 -17.21
N LYS A 304 0.57 14.78 -16.79
CA LYS A 304 -0.13 14.07 -15.71
C LYS A 304 -0.50 12.64 -16.09
N CYS A 305 -0.79 12.36 -17.37
CA CYS A 305 -1.05 10.99 -17.83
C CYS A 305 0.17 10.07 -17.66
N ALA A 306 1.37 10.55 -18.01
CA ALA A 306 2.61 9.78 -17.85
C ALA A 306 2.99 9.59 -16.37
N SER A 307 2.83 10.64 -15.55
CA SER A 307 3.04 10.55 -14.10
C SER A 307 2.05 9.58 -13.44
N ASN A 308 0.77 9.60 -13.86
CA ASN A 308 -0.25 8.68 -13.36
C ASN A 308 0.05 7.24 -13.81
N TRP A 309 0.56 7.03 -15.02
CA TRP A 309 0.95 5.71 -15.50
C TRP A 309 2.13 5.13 -14.70
N TRP A 310 3.13 5.95 -14.37
CA TRP A 310 4.20 5.55 -13.45
C TRP A 310 3.69 5.30 -12.03
N SER A 311 2.69 6.05 -11.59
CA SER A 311 2.05 5.83 -10.28
C SER A 311 1.34 4.47 -10.20
N PHE A 312 0.80 3.96 -11.33
CA PHE A 312 0.22 2.62 -11.42
C PHE A 312 1.28 1.55 -11.20
N TRP A 313 2.45 1.66 -11.84
CA TRP A 313 3.55 0.70 -11.67
C TRP A 313 4.15 0.67 -10.27
N LYS A 314 4.00 1.73 -9.48
CA LYS A 314 4.38 1.74 -8.06
C LYS A 314 3.40 0.98 -7.16
N GLN A 315 2.22 0.60 -7.67
CA GLN A 315 1.26 -0.17 -6.89
C GLN A 315 1.71 -1.64 -6.85
N PRO A 316 1.82 -2.25 -5.65
CA PRO A 316 2.27 -3.64 -5.54
C PRO A 316 1.33 -4.61 -6.27
N ALA A 317 0.04 -4.29 -6.35
CA ALA A 317 -0.97 -5.00 -7.11
C ALA A 317 -0.64 -5.12 -8.61
N ALA A 318 -0.26 -3.99 -9.23
CA ALA A 318 0.07 -3.95 -10.66
C ALA A 318 1.34 -4.76 -10.97
N VAL A 319 2.32 -4.74 -10.07
CA VAL A 319 3.57 -5.50 -10.19
C VAL A 319 3.31 -7.01 -10.13
N VAL A 320 2.47 -7.45 -9.19
CA VAL A 320 2.08 -8.87 -9.07
C VAL A 320 1.31 -9.34 -10.30
N ASP A 321 0.38 -8.52 -10.82
CA ASP A 321 -0.33 -8.83 -12.06
C ASP A 321 0.62 -8.98 -13.24
N LEU A 322 1.63 -8.11 -13.37
CA LEU A 322 2.66 -8.24 -14.40
C LEU A 322 3.44 -9.56 -14.27
N PHE A 323 3.94 -9.88 -13.07
CA PHE A 323 4.70 -11.11 -12.84
C PHE A 323 3.88 -12.38 -13.10
N THR A 324 2.56 -12.31 -13.01
CA THR A 324 1.66 -13.45 -13.26
C THR A 324 1.60 -13.79 -14.76
N VAL A 325 1.63 -12.80 -15.65
CA VAL A 325 1.49 -13.00 -17.11
C VAL A 325 2.83 -13.07 -17.83
N LEU A 326 3.85 -12.39 -17.32
CA LEU A 326 5.13 -12.19 -17.96
C LEU A 326 5.88 -13.49 -18.30
N PRO A 327 5.93 -14.54 -17.46
CA PRO A 327 6.69 -15.75 -17.76
C PRO A 327 6.26 -16.43 -19.07
N TYR A 328 4.96 -16.48 -19.35
CA TYR A 328 4.42 -17.09 -20.57
C TYR A 328 4.78 -16.30 -21.82
N TRP A 329 4.57 -14.97 -21.81
CA TRP A 329 4.85 -14.13 -22.97
C TRP A 329 6.34 -14.08 -23.31
N ILE A 330 7.20 -14.11 -22.29
CA ILE A 330 8.64 -14.20 -22.48
C ILE A 330 9.04 -15.57 -23.06
N GLU A 331 8.46 -16.66 -22.56
CA GLU A 331 8.69 -18.01 -23.09
C GLU A 331 8.36 -18.10 -24.59
N VAL A 332 7.21 -17.56 -25.01
CA VAL A 332 6.81 -17.50 -26.43
C VAL A 332 7.80 -16.69 -27.27
N TRP A 333 8.26 -15.55 -26.75
CA TRP A 333 9.22 -14.69 -27.45
C TRP A 333 10.59 -15.36 -27.63
N PHE A 334 11.09 -16.04 -26.59
CA PHE A 334 12.36 -16.78 -26.67
C PHE A 334 12.25 -18.09 -27.45
N ALA A 335 11.10 -18.78 -27.45
CA ALA A 335 10.89 -19.98 -28.24
C ALA A 335 11.00 -19.71 -29.77
N THR A 336 10.78 -18.46 -30.18
CA THR A 336 10.94 -18.03 -31.58
C THR A 336 12.41 -17.70 -31.93
N SER A 337 13.26 -17.52 -30.92
CA SER A 337 14.68 -17.20 -31.09
C SER A 337 15.51 -18.47 -31.11
N SER A 338 16.19 -18.75 -32.22
CA SER A 338 16.94 -19.99 -32.48
C SER A 338 18.17 -20.22 -31.57
N ASP A 339 18.53 -19.26 -30.71
CA ASP A 339 19.67 -19.32 -29.78
C ASP A 339 19.20 -19.67 -28.35
N SER A 340 18.50 -20.81 -28.22
CA SER A 340 17.81 -21.21 -27.00
C SER A 340 18.77 -21.72 -25.92
N ASN A 341 19.20 -20.82 -25.04
CA ASN A 341 19.79 -21.19 -23.75
C ASN A 341 18.71 -21.86 -22.88
N PHE A 342 18.71 -23.20 -22.81
CA PHE A 342 17.77 -24.05 -22.04
C PHE A 342 17.59 -23.65 -20.56
N ILE A 343 18.56 -22.93 -19.99
CA ILE A 343 18.53 -22.41 -18.61
C ILE A 343 17.41 -21.38 -18.41
N TRP A 344 17.19 -20.49 -19.39
CA TRP A 344 16.19 -19.44 -19.25
C TRP A 344 14.76 -20.00 -19.34
N LEU A 345 14.52 -20.98 -20.20
CA LEU A 345 13.23 -21.67 -20.30
C LEU A 345 12.85 -22.35 -18.97
N ARG A 346 13.82 -22.96 -18.29
CA ARG A 346 13.61 -23.56 -16.96
C ARG A 346 13.27 -22.49 -15.91
N LEU A 347 13.95 -21.36 -15.92
CA LEU A 347 13.68 -20.26 -14.99
C LEU A 347 12.27 -19.68 -15.20
N PHE A 348 11.84 -19.47 -16.44
CA PHE A 348 10.50 -18.93 -16.72
C PHE A 348 9.38 -19.90 -16.32
N ARG A 349 9.57 -21.21 -16.46
CA ARG A 349 8.62 -22.22 -15.93
C ARG A 349 8.49 -22.13 -14.41
N LEU A 350 9.60 -21.91 -13.69
CA LEU A 350 9.57 -21.70 -12.24
C LEU A 350 8.90 -20.37 -11.87
N LEU A 351 9.09 -19.32 -12.66
CA LEU A 351 8.44 -18.02 -12.42
C LEU A 351 6.91 -18.07 -12.47
N ARG A 352 6.29 -19.12 -13.04
CA ARG A 352 4.83 -19.32 -12.96
C ARG A 352 4.32 -19.47 -11.51
N VAL A 353 5.21 -19.79 -10.55
CA VAL A 353 4.91 -19.73 -9.10
C VAL A 353 4.46 -18.34 -8.64
N SER A 354 4.79 -17.30 -9.41
CA SER A 354 4.35 -15.92 -9.16
C SER A 354 2.83 -15.77 -9.09
N ARG A 355 2.07 -16.66 -9.73
CA ARG A 355 0.60 -16.72 -9.65
C ARG A 355 0.09 -16.88 -8.22
N ILE A 356 0.88 -17.48 -7.33
CA ILE A 356 0.58 -17.57 -5.89
C ILE A 356 0.53 -16.17 -5.27
N PHE A 357 1.39 -15.24 -5.70
CA PHE A 357 1.34 -13.86 -5.21
C PHE A 357 0.02 -13.17 -5.59
N LYS A 358 -0.54 -13.48 -6.77
CA LYS A 358 -1.86 -12.98 -7.17
C LYS A 358 -2.98 -13.53 -6.28
N LEU A 359 -2.89 -14.80 -5.88
CA LEU A 359 -3.79 -15.39 -4.89
C LEU A 359 -3.68 -14.67 -3.53
N VAL A 360 -2.46 -14.40 -3.06
CA VAL A 360 -2.22 -13.64 -1.82
C VAL A 360 -2.78 -12.22 -1.91
N GLN A 361 -2.62 -11.55 -3.05
CA GLN A 361 -3.17 -10.22 -3.29
C GLN A 361 -4.71 -10.20 -3.20
N ILE A 362 -5.40 -11.12 -3.89
CA ILE A 362 -6.87 -11.14 -3.88
C ILE A 362 -7.43 -11.49 -2.48
N LEU A 363 -6.76 -12.41 -1.77
CA LEU A 363 -7.07 -12.72 -0.37
C LEU A 363 -6.91 -11.47 0.51
N ASN A 364 -5.82 -10.72 0.34
CA ASN A 364 -5.57 -9.50 1.09
C ASN A 364 -6.58 -8.38 0.77
N SER A 365 -7.07 -8.28 -0.48
CA SER A 365 -8.06 -7.26 -0.85
C SER A 365 -9.46 -7.55 -0.29
N ASP A 366 -9.85 -8.82 -0.21
CA ASP A 366 -11.19 -9.21 0.27
C ASP A 366 -11.28 -9.21 1.80
N LEU A 367 -10.20 -9.55 2.48
CA LEU A 367 -10.13 -9.50 3.94
C LEU A 367 -9.86 -8.07 4.43
N GLY A 368 -10.55 -7.04 3.94
CA GLY A 368 -10.34 -5.62 4.31
C GLY A 368 -10.35 -5.27 5.82
N GLN A 369 -10.67 -6.21 6.71
CA GLN A 369 -10.43 -6.14 8.16
C GLN A 369 -8.96 -6.35 8.56
N LEU A 370 -8.20 -7.12 7.78
CA LEU A 370 -6.76 -7.32 7.95
C LEU A 370 -5.95 -6.09 7.59
N SER A 371 -6.50 -5.00 7.02
CA SER A 371 -5.70 -3.77 6.84
C SER A 371 -5.16 -3.27 8.18
N ASP A 372 -5.94 -3.42 9.26
CA ASP A 372 -5.50 -3.09 10.61
C ASP A 372 -4.41 -4.07 11.07
N ALA A 373 -4.55 -5.37 10.78
CA ALA A 373 -3.53 -6.37 11.08
C ALA A 373 -2.24 -6.22 10.25
N GLN A 374 -2.34 -5.83 8.98
CA GLN A 374 -1.20 -5.53 8.10
C GLN A 374 -0.45 -4.30 8.60
N HIS A 375 -1.17 -3.30 9.11
CA HIS A 375 -0.54 -2.16 9.77
C HIS A 375 0.17 -2.55 11.06
N LEU A 376 -0.45 -3.37 11.89
CA LEU A 376 0.18 -3.89 13.10
C LEU A 376 1.43 -4.72 12.76
N LEU A 377 1.32 -5.61 11.78
CA LEU A 377 2.42 -6.43 11.30
C LEU A 377 3.54 -5.56 10.73
N ALA A 378 3.23 -4.57 9.88
CA ALA A 378 4.23 -3.64 9.33
C ALA A 378 4.94 -2.86 10.44
N ASN A 379 4.21 -2.37 11.44
CA ASN A 379 4.80 -1.68 12.59
C ASN A 379 5.74 -2.61 13.37
N VAL A 380 5.33 -3.85 13.61
CA VAL A 380 6.18 -4.87 14.27
C VAL A 380 7.41 -5.18 13.43
N PHE A 381 7.29 -5.32 12.11
CA PHE A 381 8.41 -5.56 11.21
C PHE A 381 9.39 -4.39 11.21
N VAL A 382 8.92 -3.15 11.10
CA VAL A 382 9.78 -1.96 11.13
C VAL A 382 10.53 -1.87 12.46
N GLN A 383 9.85 -2.19 13.56
CA GLN A 383 10.46 -2.19 14.88
C GLN A 383 11.45 -3.35 15.08
N ALA A 384 11.18 -4.53 14.52
CA ALA A 384 12.03 -5.72 14.64
C ALA A 384 13.17 -5.77 13.62
N PHE A 385 13.12 -4.97 12.55
CA PHE A 385 14.07 -5.00 11.45
C PHE A 385 15.54 -4.82 11.87
N PRO A 386 15.89 -3.89 12.79
CA PRO A 386 17.29 -3.74 13.23
C PRO A 386 17.83 -5.00 13.93
N ALA A 387 16.99 -5.66 14.74
CA ALA A 387 17.37 -6.90 15.42
C ALA A 387 17.51 -8.06 14.43
N PHE A 388 16.62 -8.13 13.43
CA PHE A 388 16.69 -9.15 12.38
C PHE A 388 17.96 -9.04 11.53
N ILE A 389 18.44 -7.83 11.24
CA ILE A 389 19.71 -7.61 10.53
C ILE A 389 20.88 -8.16 11.36
N LEU A 390 20.92 -7.84 12.66
CA LEU A 390 22.00 -8.29 13.54
C LEU A 390 22.04 -9.81 13.66
N THR A 391 20.89 -10.46 13.87
CA THR A 391 20.82 -11.92 13.99
C THR A 391 21.21 -12.61 12.68
N THR A 392 20.75 -12.09 11.54
CA THR A 392 21.13 -12.61 10.22
C THR A 392 22.63 -12.45 9.98
N ALA A 393 23.23 -11.31 10.35
CA ALA A 393 24.66 -11.07 10.21
C ALA A 393 25.49 -12.05 11.07
N LEU A 394 25.11 -12.27 12.33
CA LEU A 394 25.76 -13.24 13.21
C LEU A 394 25.62 -14.67 12.69
N LEU A 395 24.45 -15.04 12.16
CA LEU A 395 24.21 -16.34 11.56
C LEU A 395 25.10 -16.55 10.33
N VAL A 396 25.19 -15.57 9.43
CA VAL A 396 26.09 -15.63 8.27
C VAL A 396 27.55 -15.75 8.70
N PHE A 397 27.99 -14.99 9.70
CA PHE A 397 29.35 -15.10 10.24
C PHE A 397 29.62 -16.51 10.80
N ALA A 398 28.70 -17.04 11.60
CA ALA A 398 28.80 -18.39 12.14
C ALA A 398 28.88 -19.43 11.02
N LEU A 399 28.02 -19.34 10.00
CA LEU A 399 28.07 -20.23 8.84
C LEU A 399 29.43 -20.19 8.14
N ILE A 400 30.02 -19.01 7.93
CA ILE A 400 31.33 -18.88 7.28
C ILE A 400 32.42 -19.54 8.13
N VAL A 401 32.48 -19.22 9.44
CA VAL A 401 33.53 -19.73 10.34
C VAL A 401 33.43 -21.25 10.51
N PHE A 402 32.23 -21.77 10.80
CA PHE A 402 32.05 -23.21 10.98
C PHE A 402 32.23 -23.99 9.69
N SER A 403 31.82 -23.44 8.53
CA SER A 403 32.10 -24.08 7.23
C SER A 403 33.59 -24.15 6.95
N ALA A 404 34.36 -23.09 7.24
CA ALA A 404 35.81 -23.09 7.09
C ALA A 404 36.50 -24.07 8.04
N LEU A 405 36.06 -24.12 9.30
CA LEU A 405 36.59 -25.07 10.28
C LEU A 405 36.33 -26.51 9.84
N MET A 406 35.09 -26.83 9.45
CA MET A 406 34.75 -28.17 8.98
C MET A 406 35.58 -28.56 7.77
N PHE A 407 35.73 -27.65 6.80
CA PHE A 407 36.59 -27.86 5.64
C PHE A 407 38.05 -28.18 6.05
N THR A 408 38.62 -27.47 7.03
CA THR A 408 39.98 -27.77 7.50
C THR A 408 40.10 -29.12 8.20
N VAL A 409 39.05 -29.57 8.89
CA VAL A 409 39.01 -30.87 9.56
C VAL A 409 38.82 -32.01 8.56
N GLU A 410 37.98 -31.81 7.53
CA GLU A 410 37.62 -32.85 6.57
C GLU A 410 38.52 -32.94 5.33
N ARG A 411 39.27 -31.88 5.01
CA ARG A 411 40.09 -31.79 3.79
C ARG A 411 41.00 -33.01 3.57
N GLY A 412 41.40 -33.69 4.65
CA GLY A 412 42.26 -34.87 4.62
C GLY A 412 43.63 -34.58 4.03
N ASP A 413 44.51 -35.57 4.13
CA ASP A 413 45.81 -35.52 3.45
C ASP A 413 45.71 -36.25 2.10
N TRP A 414 46.10 -35.57 1.02
CA TRP A 414 46.17 -36.18 -0.30
C TRP A 414 47.43 -37.04 -0.38
N TYR A 415 47.24 -38.36 -0.37
CA TYR A 415 48.33 -39.30 -0.65
C TYR A 415 48.48 -39.51 -2.16
N PRO A 416 49.71 -39.43 -2.70
CA PRO A 416 49.93 -39.77 -4.11
C PRO A 416 49.66 -41.26 -4.36
N GLU A 417 49.15 -41.58 -5.55
CA GLU A 417 48.61 -42.89 -5.96
C GLU A 417 49.58 -44.07 -5.69
N SER A 418 50.89 -43.81 -5.72
CA SER A 418 51.94 -44.79 -5.44
C SER A 418 51.97 -45.32 -3.99
N LEU A 419 51.38 -44.60 -3.03
CA LEU A 419 51.31 -44.99 -1.61
C LEU A 419 50.05 -45.80 -1.27
N VAL A 420 49.00 -45.70 -2.08
CA VAL A 420 47.72 -46.41 -1.86
C VAL A 420 47.77 -47.84 -2.44
N LEU A 421 48.50 -48.06 -3.53
CA LEU A 421 48.59 -49.37 -4.20
C LEU A 421 49.60 -50.35 -3.58
N ARG A 422 50.23 -50.00 -2.45
CA ARG A 422 51.23 -50.83 -1.75
C ARG A 422 50.64 -51.50 -0.51
N GLN A 423 49.43 -52.07 -0.61
CA GLN A 423 48.97 -53.05 0.38
C GLN A 423 49.40 -54.45 -0.09
N PRO A 424 50.25 -55.18 0.66
CA PRO A 424 50.53 -56.57 0.35
C PRO A 424 49.29 -57.41 0.65
N VAL A 425 48.93 -58.27 -0.31
CA VAL A 425 47.87 -59.30 -0.23
C VAL A 425 48.16 -60.28 0.90
#